data_AF-A0A1S8LML4-F1
#
_entry.id   AF-A0A1S8LML4-F1
#
_cell.length_a   1.000
_cell.length_b   1.000
_cell.length_c   1.000
_cell.angle_alpha   90.00
_cell.angle_beta   90.00
_cell.angle_gamma   90.00
#
_symmetry.space_group_name_H-M   'P 1'
#
loop_
_entity.id
_entity.type
_entity.pdbx_description
1 polymer ?
#
loop_
_entity_poly.entity_id
_entity_poly.type
_entity_poly.pdbx_seq_one_letter_code
_entity_poly.pdbx_strand_id
1 'polypeptide(L)'
;MFLEQVMDNHICRPIEKKYNKWYKFMQENINFSLKDSLKHTKDHCTRVLVLALVIAYQIRLSDEELDILSLVAIFHDSRRFDDWIDKGHGKRAAKYYKNYCFENNFNFNKQVYYIMYYHDQEDELGFTEIKKEFIDNEKCILMYKIFKDADGLDRLRLSKDALDINMLRTEEARKAVDFAKYLLEKSM
;
A
#
# COMPACT_ATOMS: atom_id res chain seq x y z
N MET A 1 11.02 -19.12 -0.67
CA MET A 1 10.36 -18.12 0.21
C MET A 1 8.89 -18.07 -0.17
N PHE A 2 7.94 -18.06 0.75
CA PHE A 2 6.50 -18.29 0.49
C PHE A 2 5.87 -17.44 -0.64
N LEU A 3 6.36 -16.23 -0.83
CA LEU A 3 5.94 -15.32 -1.91
C LEU A 3 6.47 -15.69 -3.31
N GLU A 4 7.42 -16.61 -3.46
CA GLU A 4 7.82 -17.13 -4.78
C GLU A 4 6.63 -17.78 -5.49
N GLN A 5 5.83 -18.58 -4.77
CA GLN A 5 4.64 -19.22 -5.34
C GLN A 5 3.54 -18.22 -5.72
N VAL A 6 3.48 -17.06 -5.03
CA VAL A 6 2.57 -15.97 -5.40
C VAL A 6 3.05 -15.30 -6.69
N MET A 7 4.35 -15.08 -6.83
CA MET A 7 4.93 -14.46 -8.03
C MET A 7 4.82 -15.36 -9.27
N ASP A 8 4.76 -16.68 -9.12
CA ASP A 8 4.51 -17.63 -10.21
C ASP A 8 3.13 -17.49 -10.86
N ASN A 9 2.16 -16.90 -10.14
CA ASN A 9 0.85 -16.62 -10.69
C ASN A 9 0.95 -15.64 -11.87
N HIS A 10 0.31 -15.97 -13.00
CA HIS A 10 0.36 -15.18 -14.23
C HIS A 10 -0.01 -13.70 -14.04
N ILE A 11 -0.87 -13.38 -13.07
CA ILE A 11 -1.26 -12.00 -12.73
C ILE A 11 -0.11 -11.19 -12.10
N CYS A 12 0.86 -11.87 -11.48
CA CYS A 12 2.00 -11.27 -10.78
C CYS A 12 3.23 -11.11 -11.66
N ARG A 13 3.37 -11.88 -12.75
CA ARG A 13 4.53 -11.81 -13.65
C ARG A 13 4.88 -10.38 -14.10
N PRO A 14 3.92 -9.50 -14.46
CA PRO A 14 4.26 -8.15 -14.89
C PRO A 14 4.82 -7.26 -13.77
N ILE A 15 4.54 -7.59 -12.51
CA ILE A 15 4.93 -6.77 -11.35
C ILE A 15 6.10 -7.35 -10.56
N GLU A 16 6.55 -8.57 -10.89
CA GLU A 16 7.59 -9.31 -10.16
C GLU A 16 8.88 -8.49 -9.94
N LYS A 17 9.41 -7.86 -10.99
CA LYS A 17 10.63 -7.05 -10.89
C LYS A 17 10.47 -5.89 -9.89
N LYS A 18 9.32 -5.22 -9.95
CA LYS A 18 8.99 -4.06 -9.11
C LYS A 18 8.75 -4.49 -7.66
N TYR A 19 8.01 -5.58 -7.48
CA TYR A 19 7.80 -6.24 -6.21
C TYR A 19 9.14 -6.60 -5.54
N ASN A 20 10.02 -7.32 -6.24
CA ASN A 20 11.31 -7.76 -5.68
C ASN A 20 12.19 -6.58 -5.25
N LYS A 21 12.23 -5.50 -6.05
CA LYS A 21 12.94 -4.25 -5.71
C LYS A 21 12.45 -3.69 -4.37
N TRP A 22 11.14 -3.47 -4.24
CA TRP A 22 10.58 -2.77 -3.08
C TRP A 22 10.40 -3.66 -1.85
N TYR A 23 10.16 -4.95 -2.04
CA TYR A 23 10.21 -5.94 -0.97
C TYR A 23 11.60 -5.96 -0.34
N LYS A 24 12.67 -6.11 -1.15
CA LYS A 24 14.05 -6.06 -0.65
C LYS A 24 14.34 -4.75 0.08
N PHE A 25 13.95 -3.62 -0.51
CA PHE A 25 14.11 -2.31 0.11
C PHE A 25 13.44 -2.24 1.48
N MET A 26 12.18 -2.69 1.59
CA MET A 26 11.44 -2.72 2.85
C MET A 26 12.15 -3.57 3.91
N GLN A 27 12.65 -4.74 3.51
CA GLN A 27 13.32 -5.65 4.44
C GLN A 27 14.58 -5.05 5.04
N GLU A 28 15.39 -4.39 4.20
CA GLU A 28 16.71 -3.88 4.55
C GLU A 28 16.68 -2.49 5.21
N ASN A 29 15.69 -1.65 4.88
CA ASN A 29 15.75 -0.22 5.20
C ASN A 29 14.64 0.30 6.11
N ILE A 30 13.50 -0.41 6.20
CA ILE A 30 12.31 0.11 6.88
C ILE A 30 12.17 -0.53 8.25
N ASN A 31 12.22 0.31 9.28
CA ASN A 31 11.97 -0.08 10.64
C ASN A 31 10.49 0.04 10.96
N PHE A 32 9.87 -1.02 11.49
CA PHE A 32 8.49 -1.02 11.97
C PHE A 32 8.46 -0.82 13.48
N SER A 33 7.55 0.02 13.98
CA SER A 33 7.36 0.26 15.41
C SER A 33 6.80 -0.98 16.13
N LEU A 34 5.91 -1.73 15.48
CA LEU A 34 5.32 -2.97 15.99
C LEU A 34 5.97 -4.20 15.32
N LYS A 35 7.20 -4.52 15.72
CA LYS A 35 7.98 -5.60 15.08
C LYS A 35 7.35 -7.00 15.24
N ASP A 36 6.70 -7.23 16.37
CA ASP A 36 6.14 -8.54 16.76
C ASP A 36 4.61 -8.60 16.63
N SER A 37 3.98 -7.61 16.00
CA SER A 37 2.55 -7.71 15.65
C SER A 37 2.35 -8.95 14.77
N LEU A 38 1.14 -9.52 14.73
CA LEU A 38 0.77 -10.50 13.70
C LEU A 38 -0.17 -9.90 12.67
N LYS A 39 -0.62 -8.65 12.90
CA LYS A 39 -1.65 -7.97 12.11
C LYS A 39 -1.08 -6.87 11.21
N HIS A 40 -0.05 -6.16 11.67
CA HIS A 40 0.52 -4.99 10.99
C HIS A 40 2.04 -5.12 10.85
N THR A 41 2.44 -6.26 10.31
CA THR A 41 3.84 -6.58 10.05
C THR A 41 4.24 -6.26 8.62
N LYS A 42 5.53 -6.51 8.35
CA LYS A 42 6.06 -6.65 7.02
C LYS A 42 5.21 -7.57 6.12
N ASP A 43 4.53 -8.59 6.66
CA ASP A 43 3.69 -9.49 5.84
C ASP A 43 2.44 -8.77 5.32
N HIS A 44 1.78 -7.97 6.16
CA HIS A 44 0.68 -7.10 5.75
C HIS A 44 1.14 -6.12 4.67
N CYS A 45 2.22 -5.38 4.92
CA CYS A 45 2.76 -4.45 3.92
C CYS A 45 3.19 -5.16 2.63
N THR A 46 3.65 -6.41 2.70
CA THR A 46 4.02 -7.20 1.53
C THR A 46 2.80 -7.58 0.69
N ARG A 47 1.70 -8.01 1.33
CA ARG A 47 0.45 -8.27 0.60
C ARG A 47 -0.14 -7.01 -0.02
N VAL A 48 -0.14 -5.90 0.73
CA VAL A 48 -0.60 -4.60 0.23
C VAL A 48 0.26 -4.14 -0.96
N LEU A 49 1.59 -4.35 -0.93
CA LEU A 49 2.47 -4.08 -2.06
C LEU A 49 2.06 -4.87 -3.31
N VAL A 50 1.81 -6.18 -3.18
CA VAL A 50 1.38 -7.03 -4.30
C VAL A 50 0.04 -6.56 -4.85
N LEU A 51 -0.94 -6.31 -3.98
CA LEU A 51 -2.28 -5.86 -4.38
C LEU A 51 -2.24 -4.49 -5.09
N ALA A 52 -1.51 -3.52 -4.53
CA ALA A 52 -1.37 -2.20 -5.11
C ALA A 52 -0.72 -2.27 -6.51
N LEU A 53 0.32 -3.08 -6.66
CA LEU A 53 1.00 -3.27 -7.94
C LEU A 53 0.11 -3.97 -8.97
N VAL A 54 -0.61 -5.02 -8.60
CA VAL A 54 -1.52 -5.74 -9.50
C VAL A 54 -2.63 -4.82 -9.98
N ILE A 55 -3.29 -4.09 -9.07
CA ILE A 55 -4.35 -3.14 -9.42
C ILE A 55 -3.81 -2.03 -10.32
N ALA A 56 -2.67 -1.42 -9.95
CA ALA A 56 -2.03 -0.37 -10.75
C ALA A 56 -1.65 -0.83 -12.16
N TYR A 57 -1.13 -2.04 -12.29
CA TYR A 57 -0.77 -2.63 -13.57
C TYR A 57 -2.01 -2.87 -14.44
N GLN A 58 -3.10 -3.39 -13.88
CA GLN A 58 -4.37 -3.59 -14.60
C GLN A 58 -4.94 -2.27 -15.14
N ILE A 59 -4.81 -1.19 -14.36
CA ILE A 59 -5.22 0.18 -14.74
C ILE A 59 -4.22 0.83 -15.72
N ARG A 60 -3.08 0.19 -15.99
CA ARG A 60 -2.01 0.67 -16.89
C ARG A 60 -1.33 1.95 -16.39
N LEU A 61 -1.11 2.04 -15.09
CA LEU A 61 -0.27 3.09 -14.52
C LEU A 61 1.19 2.98 -15.01
N SER A 62 1.89 4.10 -15.00
CA SER A 62 3.29 4.20 -15.43
C SER A 62 4.25 3.55 -14.43
N ASP A 63 5.49 3.28 -14.87
CA ASP A 63 6.50 2.68 -13.99
C ASP A 63 6.83 3.56 -12.76
N GLU A 64 6.74 4.89 -12.92
CA GLU A 64 6.89 5.87 -11.84
C GLU A 64 5.73 5.81 -10.85
N GLU A 65 4.50 5.70 -11.35
CA GLU A 65 3.29 5.57 -10.52
C GLU A 65 3.30 4.26 -9.72
N LEU A 66 3.82 3.17 -10.31
CA LEU A 66 4.07 1.91 -9.61
C LEU A 66 5.13 2.07 -8.50
N ASP A 67 6.20 2.83 -8.73
CA ASP A 67 7.21 3.13 -7.70
C ASP A 67 6.60 3.96 -6.55
N ILE A 68 5.72 4.93 -6.87
CA ILE A 68 5.00 5.73 -5.86
C ILE A 68 4.14 4.82 -4.98
N LEU A 69 3.27 3.99 -5.58
CA LEU A 69 2.40 3.08 -4.84
C LEU A 69 3.19 2.07 -4.01
N SER A 70 4.33 1.59 -4.53
CA SER A 70 5.20 0.68 -3.80
C SER A 70 5.79 1.32 -2.56
N LEU A 71 6.28 2.55 -2.67
CA LEU A 71 6.79 3.32 -1.53
C LEU A 71 5.70 3.57 -0.48
N VAL A 72 4.48 3.91 -0.90
CA VAL A 72 3.35 4.04 0.03
C VAL A 72 3.12 2.72 0.76
N ALA A 73 2.99 1.62 0.02
CA ALA A 73 2.70 0.30 0.59
C ALA A 73 3.72 -0.15 1.63
N ILE A 74 5.02 0.04 1.39
CA ILE A 74 6.06 -0.45 2.30
C ILE A 74 6.27 0.45 3.53
N PHE A 75 5.79 1.70 3.51
CA PHE A 75 5.94 2.64 4.62
C PHE A 75 4.67 2.85 5.46
N HIS A 76 3.46 2.67 4.90
CA HIS A 76 2.21 3.21 5.48
C HIS A 76 1.94 2.83 6.95
N ASP A 77 2.30 1.60 7.34
CA ASP A 77 2.07 1.05 8.67
C ASP A 77 3.33 0.98 9.55
N SER A 78 4.44 1.54 9.06
CA SER A 78 5.73 1.52 9.77
C SER A 78 5.69 2.22 11.15
N ARG A 79 4.71 3.11 11.39
CA ARG A 79 4.62 3.97 12.58
C ARG A 79 3.30 3.86 13.34
N ARG A 80 2.71 2.66 13.34
CA ARG A 80 1.63 2.32 14.27
C ARG A 80 2.10 2.30 15.72
N PHE A 81 1.22 2.65 16.64
CA PHE A 81 1.40 2.54 18.10
C PHE A 81 0.69 1.31 18.67
N ASP A 82 -0.38 0.86 18.04
CA ASP A 82 -1.11 -0.34 18.43
C ASP A 82 -1.73 -1.07 17.22
N ASP A 83 -2.29 -2.25 17.49
CA ASP A 83 -2.89 -3.12 16.48
C ASP A 83 -4.33 -2.75 16.08
N TRP A 84 -4.91 -1.72 16.70
CA TRP A 84 -6.30 -1.33 16.53
C TRP A 84 -6.44 -0.23 15.48
N ILE A 85 -7.35 0.73 15.68
CA ILE A 85 -7.69 1.74 14.68
C ILE A 85 -6.52 2.71 14.45
N ASP A 86 -5.80 3.06 15.53
CA ASP A 86 -4.66 3.98 15.55
C ASP A 86 -4.75 5.15 14.55
N LYS A 87 -5.83 5.92 14.61
CA LYS A 87 -6.06 7.03 13.68
C LYS A 87 -4.93 8.06 13.77
N GLY A 88 -4.35 8.40 12.63
CA GLY A 88 -3.18 9.26 12.49
C GLY A 88 -1.86 8.53 12.25
N HIS A 89 -1.84 7.19 12.14
CA HIS A 89 -0.64 6.44 11.77
C HIS A 89 -0.14 6.81 10.37
N GLY A 90 -1.03 7.09 9.42
CA GLY A 90 -0.66 7.54 8.08
C GLY A 90 0.21 8.81 8.11
N LYS A 91 -0.20 9.81 8.90
CA LYS A 91 0.59 11.03 9.14
C LYS A 91 1.97 10.73 9.72
N ARG A 92 2.06 9.80 10.69
CA ARG A 92 3.34 9.47 11.32
C ARG A 92 4.26 8.72 10.36
N ALA A 93 3.71 7.77 9.60
CA ALA A 93 4.44 7.06 8.56
C ALA A 93 4.95 8.00 7.47
N ALA A 94 4.12 8.94 7.00
CA ALA A 94 4.52 9.94 6.01
C ALA A 94 5.66 10.84 6.50
N LYS A 95 5.62 11.25 7.78
CA LYS A 95 6.72 11.98 8.43
C LYS A 95 7.99 11.13 8.52
N TYR A 96 7.87 9.86 8.87
CA TYR A 96 9.01 8.95 8.87
C TYR A 96 9.62 8.78 7.48
N TYR A 97 8.81 8.58 6.44
CA TYR A 97 9.28 8.54 5.06
C TYR A 97 10.02 9.83 4.67
N LYS A 98 9.47 11.00 5.01
CA LYS A 98 10.15 12.29 4.75
C LYS A 98 11.51 12.39 5.44
N ASN A 99 11.59 12.00 6.71
CA ASN A 99 12.85 12.00 7.45
C ASN A 99 13.84 10.99 6.87
N TYR A 100 13.37 9.78 6.54
CA TYR A 100 14.18 8.75 5.87
C TYR A 100 14.77 9.29 4.56
N CYS A 101 13.97 9.98 3.74
CA CYS A 101 14.44 10.62 2.51
C CYS A 101 15.59 11.59 2.76
N PHE A 102 15.42 12.47 3.76
CA PHE A 102 16.43 13.45 4.12
C PHE A 102 17.72 12.81 4.66
N GLU A 103 17.59 11.87 5.61
CA GLU A 103 18.73 11.24 6.29
C GLU A 103 19.55 10.33 5.36
N ASN A 104 18.91 9.73 4.35
CA ASN A 104 19.56 8.75 3.46
C ASN A 104 19.82 9.31 2.04
N ASN A 105 19.66 10.62 1.83
CA ASN A 105 19.75 11.26 0.51
C ASN A 105 18.89 10.55 -0.56
N PHE A 106 17.72 10.08 -0.15
CA PHE A 106 16.75 9.40 -1.01
C PHE A 106 15.73 10.41 -1.53
N ASN A 107 15.35 10.32 -2.80
CA ASN A 107 14.54 11.34 -3.44
C ASN A 107 13.14 11.42 -2.81
N PHE A 108 12.81 12.57 -2.24
CA PHE A 108 11.50 12.80 -1.64
C PHE A 108 10.43 13.02 -2.72
N ASN A 109 9.49 12.07 -2.81
CA ASN A 109 8.28 12.23 -3.62
C ASN A 109 7.10 12.72 -2.77
N LYS A 110 6.52 13.88 -3.15
CA LYS A 110 5.40 14.51 -2.43
C LYS A 110 4.09 13.71 -2.53
N GLN A 111 3.84 13.02 -3.65
CA GLN A 111 2.64 12.20 -3.82
C GLN A 111 2.66 11.02 -2.85
N VAL A 112 3.80 10.34 -2.70
CA VAL A 112 4.01 9.29 -1.68
C VAL A 112 3.64 9.81 -0.29
N TYR A 113 4.14 11.00 0.06
CA TYR A 113 3.86 11.60 1.36
C TYR A 113 2.36 11.83 1.58
N TYR A 114 1.65 12.46 0.63
CA TYR A 114 0.23 12.80 0.81
C TYR A 114 -0.68 11.58 0.77
N ILE A 115 -0.47 10.66 -0.17
CA ILE A 115 -1.25 9.42 -0.25
C ILE A 115 -1.15 8.66 1.08
N MET A 116 0.07 8.49 1.59
CA MET A 116 0.32 7.83 2.86
C MET A 116 -0.24 8.62 4.05
N TYR A 117 -0.13 9.94 4.04
CA TYR A 117 -0.58 10.78 5.15
C TYR A 117 -2.08 10.61 5.42
N TYR A 118 -2.89 10.53 4.37
CA TYR A 118 -4.35 10.53 4.47
C TYR A 118 -5.00 9.15 4.38
N HIS A 119 -4.24 8.08 4.13
CA HIS A 119 -4.84 6.76 3.87
C HIS A 119 -5.72 6.23 5.01
N ASP A 120 -5.40 6.59 6.24
CA ASP A 120 -6.12 6.20 7.46
C ASP A 120 -7.20 7.19 7.89
N GLN A 121 -7.50 8.17 7.04
CA GLN A 121 -8.55 9.16 7.23
C GLN A 121 -9.76 8.86 6.34
N GLU A 122 -10.84 9.60 6.57
CA GLU A 122 -12.02 9.58 5.70
C GLU A 122 -11.64 9.96 4.26
N ASP A 123 -12.30 9.31 3.30
CA ASP A 123 -12.04 9.50 1.86
C ASP A 123 -12.16 10.96 1.44
N GLU A 124 -13.19 11.65 1.90
CA GLU A 124 -13.49 13.03 1.51
C GLU A 124 -12.39 14.01 1.94
N LEU A 125 -11.79 13.78 3.12
CA LEU A 125 -10.66 14.58 3.58
C LEU A 125 -9.44 14.36 2.67
N GLY A 126 -9.10 13.08 2.39
CA GLY A 126 -7.99 12.76 1.50
C GLY A 126 -8.19 13.28 0.08
N PHE A 127 -9.40 13.15 -0.47
CA PHE A 127 -9.71 13.68 -1.80
C PHE A 127 -9.58 15.20 -1.87
N THR A 128 -10.08 15.90 -0.86
CA THR A 128 -10.02 17.36 -0.81
C THR A 128 -8.58 17.84 -0.74
N GLU A 129 -7.79 17.31 0.20
CA GLU A 129 -6.42 17.78 0.44
C GLU A 129 -5.47 17.38 -0.70
N ILE A 130 -5.62 16.18 -1.27
CA ILE A 130 -4.81 15.74 -2.42
C ILE A 130 -5.17 16.54 -3.68
N LYS A 131 -6.45 16.79 -3.96
CA LYS A 131 -6.84 17.64 -5.11
C LYS A 131 -6.31 19.07 -4.97
N LYS A 132 -6.38 19.63 -3.76
CA LYS A 132 -5.86 20.98 -3.48
C LYS A 132 -4.36 21.07 -3.70
N GLU A 133 -3.60 20.04 -3.33
CA GLU A 133 -2.15 20.01 -3.50
C GLU A 133 -1.71 19.70 -4.93
N PHE A 134 -2.46 18.84 -5.62
CA PHE A 134 -2.11 18.32 -6.94
C PHE A 134 -3.20 18.64 -7.97
N ILE A 135 -3.49 19.95 -8.13
CA ILE A 135 -4.65 20.49 -8.88
C ILE A 135 -4.76 19.88 -10.29
N ASP A 136 -3.65 19.73 -11.00
CA ASP A 136 -3.62 19.23 -12.38
C ASP A 136 -3.20 17.76 -12.51
N ASN A 137 -3.22 17.00 -11.41
CA ASN A 137 -2.79 15.60 -11.40
C ASN A 137 -3.86 14.69 -10.81
N GLU A 138 -4.88 14.43 -11.62
CA GLU A 138 -5.96 13.48 -11.30
C GLU A 138 -5.44 12.07 -10.99
N LYS A 139 -4.28 11.69 -11.55
CA LYS A 139 -3.65 10.40 -11.26
C LYS A 139 -3.23 10.26 -9.80
N CYS A 140 -2.92 11.36 -9.09
CA CYS A 140 -2.62 11.31 -7.66
C CYS A 140 -3.83 10.82 -6.85
N ILE A 141 -5.03 11.28 -7.21
CA ILE A 141 -6.29 10.80 -6.60
C ILE A 141 -6.55 9.34 -6.95
N LEU A 142 -6.27 8.93 -8.19
CA LEU A 142 -6.39 7.54 -8.60
C LEU A 142 -5.44 6.63 -7.79
N MET A 143 -4.17 7.01 -7.65
CA MET A 143 -3.22 6.27 -6.81
C MET A 143 -3.65 6.22 -5.34
N TYR A 144 -4.21 7.32 -4.81
CA TYR A 144 -4.79 7.31 -3.46
C TYR A 144 -5.91 6.29 -3.31
N LYS A 145 -6.84 6.22 -4.29
CA LYS A 145 -7.91 5.22 -4.30
C LYS A 145 -7.36 3.79 -4.37
N ILE A 146 -6.41 3.54 -5.29
CA ILE A 146 -5.78 2.23 -5.46
C ILE A 146 -5.10 1.79 -4.17
N PHE A 147 -4.37 2.69 -3.50
CA PHE A 147 -3.69 2.35 -2.27
C PHE A 147 -4.68 1.99 -1.15
N LYS A 148 -5.74 2.78 -0.94
CA LYS A 148 -6.77 2.46 0.06
C LYS A 148 -7.51 1.17 -0.25
N ASP A 149 -7.73 0.88 -1.52
CA ASP A 149 -8.34 -0.38 -1.95
C ASP A 149 -7.42 -1.57 -1.67
N ALA A 150 -6.12 -1.45 -1.95
CA ALA A 150 -5.13 -2.50 -1.67
C ALA A 150 -5.00 -2.78 -0.17
N ASP A 151 -4.93 -1.74 0.66
CA ASP A 151 -4.95 -1.87 2.13
C ASP A 151 -6.27 -2.47 2.63
N GLY A 152 -7.39 -2.01 2.07
CA GLY A 152 -8.73 -2.52 2.36
C GLY A 152 -8.90 -4.00 2.03
N LEU A 153 -8.40 -4.46 0.88
CA LEU A 153 -8.45 -5.86 0.45
C LEU A 153 -7.70 -6.78 1.43
N ASP A 154 -6.60 -6.33 2.03
CA ASP A 154 -5.87 -7.11 3.02
C ASP A 154 -6.59 -7.23 4.37
N ARG A 155 -7.72 -6.57 4.57
CA ARG A 155 -8.58 -6.76 5.76
C ARG A 155 -9.14 -8.16 5.86
N LEU A 156 -9.19 -8.92 4.76
CA LEU A 156 -9.56 -10.35 4.77
C LEU A 156 -8.70 -11.18 5.74
N ARG A 157 -7.49 -10.71 6.09
CA ARG A 157 -6.64 -11.35 7.13
C ARG A 157 -7.24 -11.30 8.53
N LEU A 158 -8.07 -10.31 8.83
CA LEU A 158 -8.62 -10.06 10.17
C LEU A 158 -9.81 -10.98 10.43
N SER A 159 -10.68 -11.13 9.44
CA SER A 159 -11.76 -12.12 9.40
C SER A 159 -12.35 -12.21 7.99
N LYS A 160 -13.17 -13.23 7.75
CA LYS A 160 -13.86 -13.47 6.47
C LYS A 160 -14.78 -12.32 6.06
N ASP A 161 -15.30 -11.59 7.04
CA ASP A 161 -16.29 -10.51 6.88
C ASP A 161 -15.69 -9.11 7.11
N ALA A 162 -14.37 -9.00 7.31
CA ALA A 162 -13.72 -7.72 7.61
C ALA A 162 -13.55 -6.80 6.40
N LEU A 163 -13.75 -7.32 5.18
CA LEU A 163 -13.74 -6.55 3.94
C LEU A 163 -15.17 -6.13 3.57
N ASP A 164 -15.43 -4.82 3.53
CA ASP A 164 -16.61 -4.26 2.88
C ASP A 164 -16.29 -3.93 1.42
N ILE A 165 -16.81 -4.74 0.50
CA ILE A 165 -16.61 -4.58 -0.95
C ILE A 165 -17.17 -3.25 -1.46
N ASN A 166 -18.19 -2.68 -0.80
CA ASN A 166 -18.77 -1.40 -1.21
C ASN A 166 -17.82 -0.22 -0.94
N MET A 167 -16.86 -0.39 -0.03
CA MET A 167 -15.82 0.59 0.24
C MET A 167 -14.66 0.54 -0.76
N LEU A 168 -14.63 -0.41 -1.70
CA LEU A 168 -13.65 -0.44 -2.78
C LEU A 168 -13.99 0.60 -3.85
N ARG A 169 -13.01 1.44 -4.17
CA ARG A 169 -13.15 2.68 -4.97
C ARG A 169 -12.94 2.45 -6.46
N THR A 170 -12.21 1.40 -6.83
CA THR A 170 -11.89 1.05 -8.21
C THR A 170 -12.59 -0.25 -8.64
N GLU A 171 -12.88 -0.39 -9.93
CA GLU A 171 -13.46 -1.63 -10.45
C GLU A 171 -12.45 -2.79 -10.38
N GLU A 172 -11.18 -2.49 -10.60
CA GLU A 172 -10.08 -3.45 -10.58
C GLU A 172 -9.88 -4.02 -9.18
N ALA A 173 -9.98 -3.20 -8.12
CA ALA A 173 -9.97 -3.71 -6.76
C ALA A 173 -11.14 -4.67 -6.47
N ARG A 174 -12.35 -4.37 -6.98
CA ARG A 174 -13.51 -5.27 -6.83
C ARG A 174 -13.27 -6.60 -7.55
N LYS A 175 -12.62 -6.58 -8.72
CA LYS A 175 -12.22 -7.79 -9.46
C LYS A 175 -11.07 -8.53 -8.78
N ALA A 176 -10.27 -7.86 -7.94
CA ALA A 176 -9.13 -8.43 -7.25
C ALA A 176 -9.49 -9.17 -5.94
N VAL A 177 -10.76 -9.20 -5.50
CA VAL A 177 -11.16 -9.82 -4.22
C VAL A 177 -10.76 -11.29 -4.13
N ASP A 178 -11.00 -12.09 -5.18
CA ASP A 178 -10.63 -13.52 -5.14
C ASP A 178 -9.11 -13.72 -5.21
N PHE A 179 -8.40 -12.82 -5.91
CA PHE A 179 -6.94 -12.82 -5.88
C PHE A 179 -6.40 -12.44 -4.49
N ALA A 180 -7.04 -11.51 -3.77
CA ALA A 180 -6.66 -11.17 -2.39
C ALA A 180 -6.85 -12.35 -1.43
N LYS A 181 -7.91 -13.15 -1.60
CA LYS A 181 -8.09 -14.40 -0.84
C LYS A 181 -7.00 -15.42 -1.14
N TYR A 182 -6.70 -15.62 -2.43
CA TYR A 182 -5.60 -16.50 -2.86
C TYR A 182 -4.27 -16.05 -2.27
N LEU A 183 -3.98 -14.75 -2.35
CA LEU A 183 -2.76 -14.15 -1.81
C LEU A 183 -2.66 -14.38 -0.30
N LEU A 184 -3.75 -14.19 0.45
CA LEU A 184 -3.78 -14.45 1.88
C LEU A 184 -3.50 -15.92 2.20
N GLU A 185 -4.18 -16.86 1.52
CA GLU A 185 -3.95 -18.31 1.68
C GLU A 185 -2.50 -18.70 1.42
N LYS A 186 -1.87 -18.09 0.41
CA LYS A 186 -0.45 -18.29 0.06
C LYS A 186 0.50 -17.35 0.83
N SER A 187 0.05 -16.72 1.91
CA SER A 187 0.86 -15.86 2.78
C SER A 187 0.75 -16.19 4.28
N MET A 188 -0.08 -17.19 4.66
CA MET A 188 -0.15 -17.79 6.01
C MET A 188 0.63 -19.10 6.10
#